data_AF-A0AAQ3X4E0-F1
#
_entry.id   AF-A0AAQ3X4E0-F1
#
_cell.length_a   1.000
_cell.length_b   1.000
_cell.length_c   1.000
_cell.angle_alpha   90.00
_cell.angle_beta   90.00
_cell.angle_gamma   90.00
#
_symmetry.space_group_name_H-M   'P 1'
#
loop_
_entity.id
_entity.type
_entity.pdbx_description
1 polymer ?
#
loop_
_entity_poly.entity_id
_entity_poly.type
_entity_poly.pdbx_seq_one_letter_code
_entity_poly.pdbx_strand_id
1 'polypeptide(L)'
;MASLRITPATTAAVLFCAALFSVAADTAVATNAPDYVIQGRVYCDTCRAGFETNVTEYIKGAKVRLECKHYGTGDVERTIDGVTDETGTYKIELKDSHEEDICQVFLVQSPRKDCAEVQPGRDRAGVLLTRNVGICDSVRFANPLGYFKDVPLPVCSALLKQFDLNDDDQSGSPVETLIARLQVYTLWMWELASKAIQDLVERVPRLCWLREQHGLLH
;
A
#
# COMPACT_ATOMS: atom_id res chain seq x y z
N MET A 1 -49.59 -42.26 -36.47
CA MET A 1 -49.22 -40.90 -36.89
C MET A 1 -50.39 -39.97 -36.56
N ALA A 2 -50.32 -39.23 -35.46
CA ALA A 2 -51.39 -38.30 -35.07
C ALA A 2 -51.21 -36.99 -35.82
N SER A 3 -52.14 -36.65 -36.71
CA SER A 3 -52.14 -35.40 -37.47
C SER A 3 -52.68 -34.28 -36.57
N LEU A 4 -51.81 -33.39 -36.15
CA LEU A 4 -52.17 -32.20 -35.38
C LEU A 4 -52.96 -31.24 -36.28
N ARG A 5 -54.26 -31.06 -36.03
CA ARG A 5 -55.10 -30.09 -36.75
C ARG A 5 -55.04 -28.75 -36.02
N ILE A 6 -54.27 -27.82 -36.57
CA ILE A 6 -54.14 -26.45 -36.07
C ILE A 6 -55.36 -25.66 -36.57
N THR A 7 -56.18 -25.16 -35.65
CA THR A 7 -57.35 -24.32 -35.96
C THR A 7 -56.93 -22.86 -36.10
N PRO A 8 -57.62 -22.03 -36.90
CA PRO A 8 -57.23 -20.62 -37.13
C PRO A 8 -57.22 -19.77 -35.84
N ALA A 9 -58.00 -20.17 -34.84
CA ALA A 9 -57.99 -19.56 -33.51
C ALA A 9 -56.68 -19.83 -32.74
N THR A 10 -56.09 -21.02 -32.90
CA THR A 10 -54.81 -21.38 -32.25
C THR A 10 -53.61 -20.70 -32.89
N THR A 11 -53.62 -20.47 -34.21
CA THR A 11 -52.59 -19.66 -34.88
C THR A 11 -52.63 -18.18 -34.46
N ALA A 12 -53.84 -17.62 -34.30
CA ALA A 12 -53.99 -16.22 -33.88
C ALA A 12 -53.53 -16.01 -32.42
N ALA A 13 -53.85 -16.96 -31.51
CA ALA A 13 -53.40 -16.90 -30.12
C ALA A 13 -51.88 -17.05 -29.98
N VAL A 14 -51.24 -17.94 -30.75
CA VAL A 14 -49.79 -18.13 -30.72
C VAL A 14 -49.05 -16.92 -31.30
N LEU A 15 -49.57 -16.32 -32.39
CA LEU A 15 -49.01 -15.09 -32.96
C LEU A 15 -49.19 -13.87 -32.05
N PHE A 16 -50.32 -13.77 -31.33
CA PHE A 16 -50.55 -12.68 -30.37
C PHE A 16 -49.66 -12.83 -29.12
N CYS A 17 -49.45 -14.05 -28.63
CA CYS A 17 -48.49 -14.33 -27.55
C CYS A 17 -47.03 -14.09 -27.96
N ALA A 18 -46.65 -14.45 -29.19
CA ALA A 18 -45.31 -14.16 -29.71
C ALA A 18 -45.07 -12.65 -29.93
N ALA A 19 -46.10 -11.92 -30.36
CA ALA A 19 -46.05 -10.47 -30.51
C ALA A 19 -45.95 -9.75 -29.15
N LEU A 20 -46.64 -10.24 -28.11
CA LEU A 20 -46.54 -9.69 -26.75
C LEU A 20 -45.19 -9.97 -26.08
N PHE A 21 -44.55 -11.12 -26.36
CA PHE A 21 -43.20 -11.42 -25.87
C PHE A 21 -42.10 -10.65 -26.60
N SER A 22 -42.34 -10.18 -27.82
CA SER A 22 -41.35 -9.45 -28.62
C SER A 22 -41.22 -7.95 -28.25
N VAL A 23 -42.13 -7.42 -27.41
CA VAL A 23 -42.12 -5.99 -27.00
C VAL A 23 -41.33 -5.76 -25.71
N ALA A 24 -40.86 -6.81 -25.04
CA ALA A 24 -39.83 -6.69 -24.00
C ALA A 24 -38.43 -6.66 -24.65
N ALA A 25 -38.24 -5.81 -25.66
CA ALA A 25 -36.90 -5.46 -26.11
C ALA A 25 -36.32 -4.50 -25.06
N ASP A 26 -35.25 -4.95 -24.41
CA ASP A 26 -34.50 -4.23 -23.39
C ASP A 26 -34.36 -2.74 -23.72
N THR A 27 -35.11 -1.91 -23.00
CA THR A 27 -34.73 -0.52 -22.84
C THR A 27 -33.60 -0.49 -21.83
N ALA A 28 -32.40 -0.85 -22.28
CA ALA A 28 -31.17 -0.50 -21.59
C ALA A 28 -31.11 1.03 -21.56
N VAL A 29 -31.69 1.63 -20.52
CA VAL A 29 -31.47 3.02 -20.20
C VAL A 29 -29.98 3.12 -19.93
N ALA A 30 -29.21 3.64 -20.89
CA ALA A 30 -27.83 4.01 -20.67
C ALA A 30 -27.82 5.00 -19.51
N THR A 31 -27.45 4.52 -18.32
CA THR A 31 -27.33 5.39 -17.16
C THR A 31 -26.16 6.33 -17.47
N ASN A 32 -26.39 7.64 -17.37
CA ASN A 32 -25.31 8.63 -17.55
C ASN A 32 -24.28 8.60 -16.41
N ALA A 33 -24.35 7.60 -15.52
CA ALA A 33 -23.47 7.45 -14.37
C ALA A 33 -22.04 7.10 -14.84
N PRO A 34 -21.01 7.54 -14.11
CA PRO A 34 -19.64 7.14 -14.39
C PRO A 34 -19.41 5.67 -14.03
N ASP A 35 -18.52 5.00 -14.78
CA ASP A 35 -18.12 3.63 -14.50
C ASP A 35 -17.24 3.55 -13.26
N TYR A 36 -16.39 4.56 -13.08
CA TYR A 36 -15.50 4.70 -11.94
C TYR A 36 -15.53 6.11 -11.37
N VAL A 37 -15.42 6.20 -10.05
CA VAL A 37 -15.17 7.44 -9.31
C VAL A 37 -13.90 7.26 -8.51
N ILE A 38 -12.82 7.90 -8.96
CA ILE A 38 -11.57 7.89 -8.20
C ILE A 38 -11.69 8.93 -7.11
N GLN A 39 -11.48 8.52 -5.87
CA GLN A 39 -11.52 9.40 -4.71
C GLN A 39 -10.19 9.32 -3.96
N GLY A 40 -9.60 10.46 -3.66
CA GLY A 40 -8.42 10.53 -2.81
C GLY A 40 -8.37 11.84 -2.06
N ARG A 41 -7.34 12.02 -1.23
CA ARG A 41 -7.17 13.21 -0.40
C ARG A 41 -5.80 13.82 -0.59
N VAL A 42 -5.74 15.14 -0.50
CA VAL A 42 -4.48 15.89 -0.48
C VAL A 42 -4.34 16.55 0.88
N TYR A 43 -3.16 16.35 1.47
CA TYR A 43 -2.85 16.87 2.79
C TYR A 43 -1.53 17.63 2.81
N CYS A 44 -1.41 18.49 3.81
CA CYS A 44 -0.19 19.13 4.20
C CYS A 44 0.44 18.29 5.30
N ASP A 45 1.60 17.73 4.99
CA ASP A 45 2.43 17.05 5.95
C ASP A 45 3.19 18.08 6.78
N THR A 46 2.59 18.42 7.90
CA THR A 46 3.06 19.41 8.86
C THR A 46 4.33 18.98 9.60
N CYS A 47 4.68 17.69 9.54
CA CYS A 47 5.85 17.13 10.20
C CYS A 47 6.91 16.58 9.25
N ARG A 48 6.65 16.62 7.93
CA ARG A 48 7.52 16.03 6.90
C ARG A 48 7.81 14.54 7.16
N ALA A 49 6.82 13.84 7.73
CA ALA A 49 6.88 12.41 8.03
C ALA A 49 6.69 11.53 6.76
N GLY A 50 6.00 12.10 5.78
CA GLY A 50 5.58 11.53 4.51
C GLY A 50 4.45 10.51 4.63
N PHE A 51 3.67 10.59 5.71
CA PHE A 51 2.40 9.91 5.93
C PHE A 51 1.48 10.81 6.77
N GLU A 52 0.18 10.49 6.83
CA GLU A 52 -0.78 11.26 7.63
C GLU A 52 -0.59 11.04 9.13
N THR A 53 -0.58 12.13 9.89
CA THR A 53 -0.49 12.14 11.35
C THR A 53 -1.71 12.84 11.95
N ASN A 54 -1.87 12.83 13.27
CA ASN A 54 -2.96 13.55 13.95
C ASN A 54 -2.86 15.09 13.84
N VAL A 55 -1.72 15.63 13.40
CA VAL A 55 -1.49 17.06 13.17
C VAL A 55 -1.45 17.43 11.68
N THR A 56 -1.84 16.49 10.81
CA THR A 56 -1.98 16.72 9.38
C THR A 56 -3.15 17.66 9.09
N GLU A 57 -2.94 18.58 8.15
CA GLU A 57 -3.96 19.53 7.70
C GLU A 57 -4.37 19.22 6.26
N TYR A 58 -5.67 19.09 5.98
CA TYR A 58 -6.13 18.85 4.62
C TYR A 58 -6.12 20.12 3.76
N ILE A 59 -5.78 19.98 2.47
CA ILE A 59 -5.60 21.13 1.57
C ILE A 59 -6.81 21.25 0.65
N LYS A 60 -7.64 22.28 0.85
CA LYS A 60 -8.68 22.70 -0.08
C LYS A 60 -8.06 23.37 -1.32
N GLY A 61 -8.54 23.02 -2.52
CA GLY A 61 -8.13 23.64 -3.77
C GLY A 61 -6.79 23.16 -4.34
N ALA A 62 -6.25 22.06 -3.83
CA ALA A 62 -5.10 21.39 -4.44
C ALA A 62 -5.47 20.79 -5.79
N LYS A 63 -4.63 21.01 -6.80
CA LYS A 63 -4.78 20.43 -8.12
C LYS A 63 -4.07 19.09 -8.17
N VAL A 64 -4.80 18.11 -8.66
CA VAL A 64 -4.31 16.75 -8.93
C VAL A 64 -4.59 16.38 -10.38
N ARG A 65 -3.92 15.35 -10.87
CA ARG A 65 -4.10 14.84 -12.23
C ARG A 65 -4.08 13.33 -12.23
N LEU A 66 -5.13 12.71 -12.73
CA LEU A 66 -5.09 11.32 -13.16
C LEU A 66 -4.35 11.24 -14.49
N GLU A 67 -3.37 10.34 -14.58
CA GLU A 67 -2.69 9.98 -15.81
C GLU A 67 -2.71 8.45 -15.92
N CYS A 68 -3.25 7.95 -17.04
CA CYS A 68 -3.24 6.53 -17.38
C CYS A 68 -2.31 6.32 -18.56
N LYS A 69 -1.39 5.36 -18.40
CA LYS A 69 -0.44 4.99 -19.44
C LYS A 69 -0.66 3.57 -19.89
N HIS A 70 -0.59 3.35 -21.19
CA HIS A 70 -0.68 2.00 -21.73
C HIS A 70 0.48 1.14 -21.21
N TYR A 71 0.15 -0.05 -20.72
CA TYR A 71 1.15 -1.02 -20.29
C TYR A 71 1.96 -1.52 -21.48
N GLY A 72 3.29 -1.35 -21.41
CA GLY A 72 4.22 -1.81 -22.44
C GLY A 72 4.76 -0.70 -23.34
N THR A 73 3.91 0.21 -23.85
CA THR A 73 4.39 1.37 -24.63
C THR A 73 4.71 2.57 -23.76
N GLY A 74 3.98 2.75 -22.64
CA GLY A 74 4.13 3.90 -21.75
C GLY A 74 3.50 5.19 -22.30
N ASP A 75 2.74 5.09 -23.39
CA ASP A 75 2.01 6.22 -23.98
C ASP A 75 0.90 6.68 -23.04
N VAL A 76 0.73 7.99 -22.94
CA VAL A 76 -0.36 8.58 -22.13
C VAL A 76 -1.66 8.46 -22.91
N GLU A 77 -2.52 7.54 -22.48
CA GLU A 77 -3.84 7.30 -23.08
C GLU A 77 -4.87 8.30 -22.56
N ARG A 78 -4.74 8.70 -21.29
CA ARG A 78 -5.73 9.56 -20.65
C ARG A 78 -5.11 10.48 -19.62
N THR A 79 -5.63 11.70 -19.58
CA THR A 79 -5.30 12.69 -18.56
C THR A 79 -6.56 13.42 -18.11
N ILE A 80 -6.83 13.44 -16.81
CA ILE A 80 -7.98 14.16 -16.24
C ILE A 80 -7.52 14.93 -15.01
N ASP A 81 -7.78 16.24 -14.98
CA ASP A 81 -7.47 17.09 -13.84
C ASP A 81 -8.58 17.04 -12.78
N GLY A 82 -8.20 17.13 -11.52
CA GLY A 82 -9.10 17.19 -10.37
C GLY A 82 -8.69 18.29 -9.40
N VAL A 83 -9.64 18.73 -8.58
CA VAL A 83 -9.42 19.74 -7.54
C VAL A 83 -10.02 19.26 -6.23
N THR A 84 -9.32 19.47 -5.12
CA THR A 84 -9.83 19.09 -3.80
C THR A 84 -10.86 20.07 -3.24
N ASP A 85 -11.86 19.50 -2.55
CA ASP A 85 -12.89 20.21 -1.81
C ASP A 85 -12.40 20.69 -0.42
N GLU A 86 -13.33 21.17 0.41
CA GLU A 86 -13.02 21.71 1.75
C GLU A 86 -12.40 20.70 2.71
N THR A 87 -12.62 19.41 2.47
CA THR A 87 -12.07 18.31 3.28
C THR A 87 -10.72 17.81 2.77
N GLY A 88 -10.20 18.47 1.72
CA GLY A 88 -9.03 18.03 0.96
C GLY A 88 -9.32 16.84 0.07
N THR A 89 -10.58 16.50 -0.19
CA THR A 89 -10.96 15.32 -0.99
C THR A 89 -11.15 15.72 -2.45
N TYR A 90 -10.58 14.96 -3.38
CA TYR A 90 -10.87 15.09 -4.80
C TYR A 90 -11.71 13.90 -5.28
N LYS A 91 -12.51 14.13 -6.31
CA LYS A 91 -13.25 13.10 -7.04
C LYS A 91 -13.03 13.28 -8.54
N ILE A 92 -12.64 12.21 -9.22
CA ILE A 92 -12.45 12.19 -10.67
C ILE A 92 -13.37 11.10 -11.23
N GLU A 93 -14.30 11.50 -12.09
CA GLU A 93 -15.24 10.60 -12.73
C GLU A 93 -14.69 10.09 -14.07
N LEU A 94 -14.84 8.79 -14.33
CA LEU A 94 -14.41 8.15 -15.56
C LEU A 94 -15.53 7.34 -16.17
N LYS A 95 -15.64 7.48 -17.50
CA LYS A 95 -16.34 6.54 -18.36
C LYS A 95 -15.31 5.63 -19.02
N ASP A 96 -15.62 4.34 -19.05
CA ASP A 96 -14.81 3.25 -19.58
C ASP A 96 -13.53 2.94 -18.78
N SER A 97 -13.25 1.64 -18.61
CA SER A 97 -11.96 1.12 -18.15
C SER A 97 -11.15 0.60 -19.32
N HIS A 98 -9.83 0.81 -19.25
CA HIS A 98 -8.85 0.15 -20.08
C HIS A 98 -8.00 -0.73 -19.14
N GLU A 99 -8.19 -2.04 -19.22
CA GLU A 99 -7.58 -2.98 -18.27
C GLU A 99 -6.06 -3.06 -18.43
N GLU A 100 -5.57 -2.68 -19.60
CA GLU A 100 -4.17 -2.65 -19.98
C GLU A 100 -3.46 -1.37 -19.52
N ASP A 101 -4.14 -0.43 -18.86
CA ASP A 101 -3.53 0.85 -18.47
C ASP A 101 -3.06 0.86 -17.01
N ILE A 102 -1.88 1.45 -16.78
CA ILE A 102 -1.41 1.83 -15.45
C ILE A 102 -1.85 3.25 -15.17
N CYS A 103 -2.83 3.40 -14.27
CA CYS A 103 -3.36 4.69 -13.85
C CYS A 103 -2.78 5.15 -12.51
N GLN A 104 -2.31 6.39 -12.46
CA GLN A 104 -1.82 7.03 -11.25
C GLN A 104 -2.37 8.45 -11.15
N VAL A 105 -2.65 8.90 -9.91
CA VAL A 105 -2.99 10.28 -9.61
C VAL A 105 -1.76 11.00 -9.10
N PHE A 106 -1.49 12.19 -9.63
CA PHE A 106 -0.32 13.01 -9.35
C PHE A 106 -0.70 14.33 -8.67
N LEU A 107 0.18 14.82 -7.81
CA LEU A 107 0.17 16.20 -7.31
C LEU A 107 0.62 17.16 -8.42
N VAL A 108 -0.19 18.18 -8.72
CA VAL A 108 0.12 19.19 -9.76
C VAL A 108 0.46 20.52 -9.12
N GLN A 109 -0.39 21.00 -8.21
CA GLN A 109 -0.21 22.30 -7.58
C GLN A 109 -0.89 22.38 -6.22
N SER A 110 -0.18 22.94 -5.23
CA SER A 110 -0.75 23.34 -3.96
C SER A 110 -1.17 24.82 -4.00
N PRO A 111 -2.35 25.19 -3.48
CA PRO A 111 -2.75 26.59 -3.27
C PRO A 111 -2.05 27.24 -2.07
N ARG A 112 -1.43 26.43 -1.19
CA ARG A 112 -0.70 26.88 -0.01
C ARG A 112 0.78 27.04 -0.31
N LYS A 113 1.30 28.26 -0.19
CA LYS A 113 2.73 28.53 -0.39
C LYS A 113 3.61 27.91 0.69
N ASP A 114 3.11 27.79 1.91
CA ASP A 114 3.84 27.21 3.05
C ASP A 114 3.87 25.67 3.03
N CYS A 115 3.22 25.05 2.04
CA CYS A 115 3.05 23.61 1.94
C CYS A 115 2.86 23.19 0.47
N ALA A 116 3.93 23.36 -0.33
CA ALA A 116 3.93 23.11 -1.77
C ALA A 116 5.10 22.24 -2.24
N GLU A 117 6.05 21.90 -1.35
CA GLU A 117 7.16 21.01 -1.70
C GLU A 117 6.66 19.56 -1.80
N VAL A 118 7.17 18.81 -2.78
CA VAL A 118 6.83 17.41 -2.97
C VAL A 118 8.08 16.56 -2.89
N GLN A 119 8.02 15.45 -2.16
CA GLN A 119 9.09 14.45 -2.18
C GLN A 119 9.04 13.65 -3.48
N PRO A 120 10.14 13.56 -4.24
CA PRO A 120 10.20 12.70 -5.41
C PRO A 120 9.76 11.27 -5.09
N GLY A 121 8.82 10.73 -5.87
CA GLY A 121 8.29 9.38 -5.70
C GLY A 121 7.13 9.24 -4.71
N ARG A 122 6.79 10.29 -3.95
CA ARG A 122 5.55 10.38 -3.14
C ARG A 122 4.54 11.37 -3.71
N ASP A 123 4.81 11.86 -4.91
CA ASP A 123 3.96 12.77 -5.69
C ASP A 123 2.79 12.07 -6.36
N ARG A 124 2.71 10.73 -6.27
CA ARG A 124 1.76 9.91 -7.03
C ARG A 124 1.18 8.75 -6.24
N ALA A 125 -0.05 8.37 -6.57
CA ALA A 125 -0.74 7.21 -6.02
C ALA A 125 -1.37 6.38 -7.15
N GLY A 126 -1.12 5.08 -7.16
CA GLY A 126 -1.74 4.16 -8.12
C GLY A 126 -3.21 3.93 -7.82
N VAL A 127 -4.01 3.73 -8.87
CA VAL A 127 -5.43 3.41 -8.77
C VAL A 127 -5.77 2.26 -9.70
N LEU A 128 -6.55 1.30 -9.20
CA LEU A 128 -6.89 0.09 -9.93
C LEU A 128 -8.23 0.22 -10.64
N LEU A 129 -8.20 0.42 -11.96
CA LEU A 129 -9.38 0.60 -12.80
C LEU A 129 -9.75 -0.69 -13.57
N THR A 130 -10.06 -1.75 -12.83
CA THR A 130 -10.56 -3.02 -13.41
C THR A 130 -11.71 -3.59 -12.58
N ARG A 131 -12.63 -4.28 -13.25
CA ARG A 131 -13.72 -5.04 -12.59
C ARG A 131 -13.33 -6.50 -12.29
N ASN A 132 -12.22 -6.99 -12.83
CA ASN A 132 -11.80 -8.40 -12.74
C ASN A 132 -11.11 -8.78 -11.42
N VAL A 133 -11.30 -7.97 -10.37
CA VAL A 133 -10.59 -8.07 -9.08
C VAL A 133 -11.54 -8.23 -7.89
N GLY A 134 -12.80 -8.60 -8.14
CA GLY A 134 -13.79 -8.85 -7.09
C GLY A 134 -14.29 -7.60 -6.35
N ILE A 135 -14.00 -6.39 -6.88
CA ILE A 135 -14.49 -5.13 -6.32
C ILE A 135 -15.72 -4.69 -7.12
N CYS A 136 -16.88 -4.77 -6.49
CA CYS A 136 -18.17 -4.41 -7.10
C CYS A 136 -18.40 -2.90 -7.18
N ASP A 137 -17.81 -2.14 -6.25
CA ASP A 137 -18.01 -0.69 -6.19
C ASP A 137 -17.30 0.03 -7.34
N SER A 138 -17.94 1.10 -7.83
CA SER A 138 -17.35 2.02 -8.82
C SER A 138 -16.35 2.98 -8.18
N VAL A 139 -16.38 3.16 -6.86
CA VAL A 139 -15.45 4.06 -6.16
C VAL A 139 -14.10 3.38 -6.00
N ARG A 140 -13.04 4.07 -6.41
CA ARG A 140 -11.64 3.61 -6.27
C ARG A 140 -10.87 4.60 -5.44
N PHE A 141 -10.38 4.13 -4.29
CA PHE A 141 -9.64 4.98 -3.37
C PHE A 141 -8.17 5.04 -3.78
N ALA A 142 -7.67 6.26 -3.93
CA ALA A 142 -6.25 6.53 -4.09
C ALA A 142 -5.63 6.79 -2.73
N ASN A 143 -4.36 6.38 -2.56
CA ASN A 143 -3.61 6.74 -1.37
C ASN A 143 -3.53 8.28 -1.22
N PRO A 144 -3.63 8.81 0.01
CA PRO A 144 -3.49 10.23 0.27
C PRO A 144 -2.14 10.77 -0.21
N LEU A 145 -2.16 11.94 -0.84
CA LEU A 145 -0.97 12.60 -1.36
C LEU A 145 -0.60 13.80 -0.50
N GLY A 146 0.66 13.89 -0.10
CA GLY A 146 1.15 14.89 0.83
C GLY A 146 2.08 15.91 0.18
N TYR A 147 1.85 17.20 0.42
CA TYR A 147 2.88 18.23 0.28
C TYR A 147 3.61 18.39 1.60
N PHE A 148 4.90 18.65 1.57
CA PHE A 148 5.67 19.00 2.76
C PHE A 148 5.49 20.46 3.12
N LYS A 149 5.29 20.70 4.42
CA LYS A 149 5.38 22.03 5.00
C LYS A 149 6.84 22.49 5.01
N ASP A 150 7.08 23.77 4.75
CA ASP A 150 8.44 24.34 4.72
C ASP A 150 9.12 24.23 6.08
N VAL A 151 8.37 24.54 7.15
CA VAL A 151 8.83 24.50 8.54
C VAL A 151 7.96 23.52 9.33
N PRO A 152 8.54 22.40 9.84
CA PRO A 152 7.80 21.46 10.66
C PRO A 152 7.22 22.11 11.92
N LEU A 153 6.08 21.62 12.40
CA LEU A 153 5.51 22.10 13.65
C LEU A 153 6.41 21.74 14.85
N PRO A 154 6.45 22.56 15.92
CA PRO A 154 7.30 22.28 17.09
C PRO A 154 7.01 20.92 17.77
N VAL A 155 5.76 20.45 17.68
CA VAL A 155 5.30 19.17 18.25
C VAL A 155 5.85 17.94 17.53
N CYS A 156 6.34 18.08 16.29
CA CYS A 156 6.70 16.96 15.43
C CYS A 156 7.79 16.07 16.02
N SER A 157 8.75 16.63 16.75
CA SER A 157 9.82 15.84 17.38
C SER A 157 9.30 14.86 18.43
N ALA A 158 8.34 15.29 19.26
CA ALA A 158 7.71 14.43 20.26
C ALA A 158 6.72 13.46 19.62
N LEU A 159 6.03 13.89 18.56
CA LEU A 159 5.11 13.07 17.80
C LEU A 159 5.83 11.91 17.10
N LEU A 160 6.88 12.18 16.34
CA LEU A 160 7.58 11.16 15.54
C LEU A 160 8.23 10.09 16.41
N LYS A 161 8.68 10.44 17.62
CA LYS A 161 9.15 9.46 18.61
C LYS A 161 8.09 8.42 18.99
N GLN A 162 6.81 8.75 18.93
CA GLN A 162 5.75 7.78 19.24
C GLN A 162 5.66 6.68 18.18
N PHE A 163 6.10 6.95 16.96
CA PHE A 163 6.16 5.94 15.90
C PHE A 163 7.44 5.10 15.99
N ASP A 164 8.56 5.70 16.40
CA ASP A 164 9.85 5.02 16.60
C ASP A 164 9.80 3.99 17.75
N LEU A 165 9.11 4.32 18.85
CA LEU A 165 8.98 3.44 20.03
C LEU A 165 8.09 2.20 19.80
N ASN A 166 7.40 2.11 18.66
CA ASN A 166 6.60 0.93 18.31
C ASN A 166 7.34 -0.06 17.40
N ASP A 167 8.53 0.29 16.92
CA ASP A 167 9.36 -0.59 16.07
C ASP A 167 10.28 -1.51 16.89
N ASP A 168 10.32 -1.35 18.22
CA ASP A 168 11.13 -2.16 19.13
C ASP A 168 10.53 -3.55 19.48
N ASP A 169 9.38 -3.93 18.92
CA ASP A 169 8.71 -5.19 19.32
C ASP A 169 8.16 -6.07 18.18
N GLN A 170 8.74 -6.03 16.97
CA GLN A 170 8.44 -7.08 15.96
C GLN A 170 9.41 -7.31 14.79
N SER A 171 10.65 -6.83 14.83
CA SER A 171 11.64 -7.13 13.77
C SER A 171 12.84 -7.99 14.21
N GLY A 172 13.05 -8.20 15.52
CA GLY A 172 13.95 -9.23 16.02
C GLY A 172 13.16 -10.52 16.26
N SER A 173 13.36 -11.54 15.43
CA SER A 173 12.74 -12.84 15.71
C SER A 173 13.09 -13.29 17.14
N PRO A 174 12.17 -13.90 17.91
CA PRO A 174 12.49 -14.45 19.24
C PRO A 174 13.72 -15.38 19.22
N VAL A 175 13.99 -15.98 18.06
CA VAL A 175 15.12 -16.86 17.78
C VAL A 175 16.45 -16.09 17.83
N GLU A 176 16.54 -14.88 17.28
CA GLU A 176 17.80 -14.10 17.31
C GLU A 176 18.16 -13.66 18.74
N THR A 177 17.17 -13.25 19.53
CA THR A 177 17.36 -12.90 20.95
C THR A 177 17.78 -14.12 21.77
N LEU A 178 17.22 -15.30 21.47
CA LEU A 178 17.63 -16.56 22.08
C LEU A 178 19.06 -16.97 21.66
N ILE A 179 19.42 -16.80 20.39
CA ILE A 179 20.77 -17.09 19.87
C ILE A 179 21.80 -16.17 20.55
N ALA A 180 21.53 -14.87 20.65
CA ALA A 180 22.44 -13.93 21.30
C ALA A 180 22.64 -14.27 22.78
N ARG A 181 21.56 -14.62 23.50
CA ARG A 181 21.67 -15.07 24.90
C ARG A 181 22.46 -16.38 25.02
N LEU A 182 22.19 -17.36 24.16
CA LEU A 182 22.94 -18.62 24.13
C LEU A 182 24.43 -18.39 23.84
N GLN A 183 24.77 -17.49 22.90
CA GLN A 183 26.17 -17.15 22.62
C GLN A 183 26.88 -16.57 23.84
N VAL A 184 26.25 -15.63 24.56
CA VAL A 184 26.79 -15.09 25.81
C VAL A 184 26.99 -16.17 26.87
N TYR A 185 26.01 -17.07 27.05
CA TYR A 185 26.14 -18.20 27.98
C TYR A 185 27.27 -19.15 27.58
N THR A 186 27.42 -19.46 26.29
CA THR A 186 28.51 -20.32 25.83
C THR A 186 29.87 -19.67 26.08
N LEU A 187 30.05 -18.38 25.76
CA LEU A 187 31.29 -17.65 26.04
C LEU A 187 31.64 -17.67 27.53
N TRP A 188 30.64 -17.45 28.39
CA TRP A 188 30.84 -17.48 29.83
C TRP A 188 31.23 -18.88 30.35
N MET A 189 30.60 -19.93 29.82
CA MET A 189 30.99 -21.32 30.12
C MET A 189 32.40 -21.65 29.63
N TRP A 190 32.81 -21.16 28.46
CA TRP A 190 34.18 -21.30 27.95
C TRP A 190 35.20 -20.57 28.83
N GLU A 191 34.92 -19.35 29.29
CA GLU A 191 35.77 -18.62 30.23
C GLU A 191 35.92 -19.34 31.57
N LEU A 192 34.82 -19.83 32.14
CA LEU A 192 34.86 -20.60 33.39
C LEU A 192 35.63 -21.91 33.24
N ALA A 193 35.41 -22.64 32.16
CA ALA A 193 36.14 -23.87 31.89
C ALA A 193 37.63 -23.61 31.67
N SER A 194 37.98 -22.56 30.93
CA SER A 194 39.37 -22.14 30.72
C SER A 194 40.07 -21.81 32.05
N LYS A 195 39.40 -21.05 32.91
CA LYS A 195 39.92 -20.71 34.24
C LYS A 195 40.08 -21.93 35.14
N ALA A 196 39.10 -22.85 35.14
CA ALA A 196 39.19 -24.09 35.90
C ALA A 196 40.33 -25.00 35.41
N ILE A 197 40.56 -25.06 34.10
CA ILE A 197 41.68 -25.80 33.50
C ILE A 197 43.02 -25.15 33.88
N GLN A 198 43.13 -23.82 33.82
CA GLN A 198 44.34 -23.10 34.25
C GLN A 198 44.66 -23.37 35.73
N ASP A 199 43.67 -23.25 36.62
CA ASP A 199 43.82 -23.53 38.04
C ASP A 199 44.24 -25.00 38.31
N LEU A 200 43.74 -25.95 37.52
CA LEU A 200 44.13 -27.37 37.60
C LEU A 200 45.56 -27.61 37.11
N VAL A 201 45.97 -26.97 36.01
CA VAL A 201 47.36 -27.03 35.49
C VAL A 201 48.34 -26.47 36.52
N GLU A 202 47.98 -25.38 37.21
CA GLU A 202 48.83 -24.78 38.25
C GLU A 202 48.86 -25.61 39.55
N ARG A 203 47.80 -26.35 39.88
CA ARG A 203 47.71 -27.15 41.11
C ARG A 203 48.22 -28.58 41.02
N VAL A 204 48.60 -29.07 39.83
CA VAL A 204 49.18 -30.42 39.67
C VAL A 204 50.71 -30.30 39.55
N PRO A 205 51.48 -30.64 40.60
CA PRO A 205 52.95 -30.48 40.60
C PRO A 205 53.67 -31.32 39.53
N ARG A 206 53.00 -32.35 38.98
CA ARG A 206 53.54 -33.24 37.93
C ARG A 206 53.41 -32.69 36.50
N LEU A 207 52.64 -31.63 36.27
CA LEU A 207 52.56 -30.98 34.95
C LEU A 207 53.57 -29.84 34.78
N CYS A 208 54.03 -29.21 35.86
CA CYS A 208 55.20 -28.30 35.83
C CYS A 208 56.45 -29.01 35.30
N TRP A 209 56.65 -30.28 35.66
CA TRP A 209 57.79 -31.08 35.18
C TRP A 209 57.79 -31.35 33.67
N LEU A 210 56.61 -31.46 33.04
CA LEU A 210 56.49 -31.67 31.59
C LEU A 210 56.58 -30.35 30.80
N ARG A 211 56.19 -29.22 31.39
CA ARG A 211 56.33 -27.89 30.79
C ARG A 211 57.79 -27.41 30.74
N GLU A 212 58.61 -27.86 31.68
CA GLU A 212 60.04 -27.54 31.74
C GLU A 212 60.91 -28.45 30.84
N GLN A 213 60.39 -29.62 30.43
CA GLN A 213 61.10 -30.55 29.52
C GLN A 213 60.83 -30.32 28.02
N HIS A 214 59.78 -29.61 27.64
CA HIS A 214 59.40 -29.42 26.21
C HIS A 214 59.49 -27.98 25.69
N GLY A 215 60.27 -27.10 26.35
CA GLY A 215 60.91 -25.93 25.71
C GLY A 215 60.12 -25.17 24.64
N LEU A 216 58.88 -24.76 24.93
CA LEU A 216 58.06 -23.94 24.04
C LEU A 216 57.69 -22.64 24.76
N LEU A 217 58.69 -21.77 24.90
CA LEU A 217 58.52 -20.33 25.05
C LEU A 217 58.96 -19.70 23.72
N HIS A 218 58.00 -19.53 22.82
CA HIS A 218 57.93 -18.43 21.85
C HIS A 218 56.47 -18.22 21.48
#